data_AF-A0AAW9QB50-F1
#
_entry.id   AF-A0AAW9QB50-F1
#
_cell.length_a   1.000
_cell.length_b   1.000
_cell.length_c   1.000
_cell.angle_alpha   90.00
_cell.angle_beta   90.00
_cell.angle_gamma   90.00
#
_symmetry.space_group_name_H-M   'P 1'
#
loop_
_entity.id
_entity.type
_entity.pdbx_description
1 polymer ?
#
loop_
_entity_poly.entity_id
_entity_poly.type
_entity_poly.pdbx_seq_one_letter_code
_entity_poly.pdbx_strand_id
1 'polypeptide(L)'
;MGRLAIVCGVLLGLAGCAGTLPVAPTTVPAGQVEALVRAAEAEWLRWGRQEVRFVPGGGTCAVIADGSCRPIDDGCGREQSAALCPVVDDYWRALGPLREYHDCRRTDVCEAEWPADQGPPDFTPAWSAAFVSALMKAAGFSRSEFRFAAAHAQYVAAARDGHASAFEVVPTPAAADVGDLVCLPRAMAGDSGRPLGVDEVRGRDGITPMHCDIVVRRDLEARTLDVIGGNVQQAVSRSIVPLGADGLLHRWPEPERAWMLVMKPRRAPAPLP
;
A
#
# COMPACT_ATOMS: atom_id res chain seq x y z
N MET A 1 -18.46 72.50 -22.60
CA MET A 1 -19.39 71.60 -21.91
C MET A 1 -19.55 70.34 -22.75
N GLY A 2 -18.83 69.27 -22.43
CA GLY A 2 -18.94 67.98 -23.13
C GLY A 2 -18.70 66.86 -22.13
N ARG A 3 -19.72 66.05 -21.86
CA ARG A 3 -19.66 64.89 -20.96
C ARG A 3 -19.24 63.68 -21.78
N LEU A 4 -18.10 63.08 -21.45
CA LEU A 4 -17.69 61.77 -21.98
C LEU A 4 -18.07 60.71 -20.95
N ALA A 5 -19.00 59.82 -21.31
CA ALA A 5 -19.39 58.69 -20.49
C ALA A 5 -18.40 57.53 -20.68
N ILE A 6 -17.80 57.07 -19.59
CA ILE A 6 -16.95 55.87 -19.58
C ILE A 6 -17.85 54.66 -19.31
N VAL A 7 -17.97 53.78 -20.30
CA VAL A 7 -18.63 52.48 -20.16
C VAL A 7 -17.62 51.51 -19.55
N CYS A 8 -17.88 51.08 -18.31
CA CYS A 8 -17.08 50.07 -17.62
C CYS A 8 -17.59 48.68 -18.04
N GLY A 9 -16.87 47.99 -18.93
CA GLY A 9 -17.14 46.62 -19.31
C GLY A 9 -16.67 45.65 -18.21
N VAL A 10 -17.61 45.03 -17.52
CA VAL A 10 -17.33 43.93 -16.58
C VAL A 10 -17.04 42.67 -17.39
N LEU A 11 -15.76 42.28 -17.46
CA LEU A 11 -15.34 40.96 -17.93
C LEU A 11 -15.58 39.93 -16.83
N LEU A 12 -16.68 39.18 -16.93
CA LEU A 12 -16.91 37.98 -16.14
C LEU A 12 -15.96 36.87 -16.63
N GLY A 13 -14.91 36.60 -15.86
CA GLY A 13 -14.07 35.43 -16.03
C GLY A 13 -14.80 34.17 -15.58
N LEU A 14 -15.16 33.30 -16.52
CA LEU A 14 -15.61 31.94 -16.23
C LEU A 14 -14.38 31.13 -15.78
N ALA A 15 -14.22 30.98 -14.46
CA ALA A 15 -13.33 29.98 -13.89
C ALA A 15 -13.99 28.59 -14.07
N GLY A 16 -13.75 27.97 -15.22
CA GLY A 16 -14.12 26.57 -15.43
C GLY A 16 -13.32 25.67 -14.49
N CYS A 17 -14.00 24.78 -13.77
CA CYS A 17 -13.37 23.72 -13.01
C CYS A 17 -12.53 22.85 -13.96
N ALA A 18 -11.22 23.08 -14.00
CA ALA A 18 -10.29 22.22 -14.71
C ALA A 18 -10.18 20.89 -13.96
N GLY A 19 -11.12 19.98 -14.21
CA GLY A 19 -10.93 18.57 -13.85
C GLY A 19 -9.68 18.06 -14.56
N THR A 20 -8.74 17.46 -13.81
CA THR A 20 -7.58 16.81 -14.40
C THR A 20 -8.06 15.67 -15.30
N LEU A 21 -7.81 15.79 -16.60
CA LEU A 21 -8.18 14.77 -17.59
C LEU A 21 -7.51 13.43 -17.24
N PRO A 22 -8.16 12.29 -17.56
CA PRO A 22 -7.53 10.98 -17.46
C PRO A 22 -6.21 10.93 -18.26
N VAL A 23 -5.21 10.27 -17.68
CA VAL A 23 -3.93 9.96 -18.32
C VAL A 23 -4.10 8.71 -19.17
N ALA A 24 -3.59 8.73 -20.40
CA ALA A 24 -3.62 7.56 -21.27
C ALA A 24 -2.85 6.39 -20.62
N PRO A 25 -3.40 5.15 -20.64
CA PRO A 25 -2.71 3.98 -20.13
C PRO A 25 -1.33 3.79 -20.78
N THR A 26 -0.34 3.40 -19.97
CA THR A 26 1.02 3.06 -20.44
C THR A 26 1.30 1.60 -20.17
N THR A 27 2.26 1.04 -20.90
CA THR A 27 2.75 -0.31 -20.62
C THR A 27 3.91 -0.25 -19.63
N VAL A 28 3.96 -1.24 -18.73
CA VAL A 28 5.04 -1.40 -17.74
C VAL A 28 6.03 -2.42 -18.30
N PRO A 29 7.29 -2.05 -18.57
CA PRO A 29 8.33 -2.98 -18.98
C PRO A 29 8.62 -4.03 -17.90
N ALA A 30 8.98 -5.23 -18.32
CA ALA A 30 9.35 -6.32 -17.40
C ALA A 30 10.45 -5.90 -16.41
N GLY A 31 11.44 -5.13 -16.86
CA GLY A 31 12.53 -4.63 -16.00
C GLY A 31 12.06 -3.75 -14.84
N GLN A 32 10.98 -2.97 -14.98
CA GLN A 32 10.39 -2.20 -13.87
C GLN A 32 9.69 -3.13 -12.86
N VAL A 33 8.96 -4.14 -13.35
CA VAL A 33 8.31 -5.15 -12.49
C VAL A 33 9.35 -5.93 -11.69
N GLU A 34 10.42 -6.38 -12.35
CA GLU A 34 11.51 -7.07 -11.67
C GLU A 34 12.23 -6.16 -10.67
N ALA A 35 12.43 -4.88 -10.99
CA ALA A 35 13.04 -3.93 -10.06
C ALA A 35 12.19 -3.74 -8.80
N LEU A 36 10.86 -3.68 -8.94
CA LEU A 36 9.93 -3.62 -7.81
C LEU A 36 10.05 -4.85 -6.91
N VAL A 37 10.01 -6.04 -7.50
CA VAL A 37 10.09 -7.30 -6.75
C VAL A 37 11.45 -7.45 -6.06
N ARG A 38 12.54 -7.14 -6.76
CA ARG A 38 13.89 -7.13 -6.16
C ARG A 38 14.00 -6.15 -4.99
N ALA A 39 13.40 -4.96 -5.10
CA ALA A 39 13.43 -3.97 -4.04
C ALA A 39 12.60 -4.42 -2.82
N ALA A 40 11.44 -5.04 -3.04
CA ALA A 40 10.62 -5.61 -1.96
C ALA A 40 11.35 -6.75 -1.22
N GLU A 41 11.97 -7.66 -1.95
CA GLU A 41 12.80 -8.73 -1.39
C GLU A 41 13.99 -8.17 -0.60
N ALA A 42 14.70 -7.17 -1.13
CA ALA A 42 15.82 -6.53 -0.44
C ALA A 42 15.40 -5.87 0.88
N GLU A 43 14.25 -5.20 0.92
CA GLU A 43 13.72 -4.64 2.16
C GLU A 43 13.30 -5.74 3.14
N TRP A 44 12.61 -6.79 2.70
CA TRP A 44 12.31 -7.92 3.59
C TRP A 44 13.56 -8.56 4.21
N LEU A 45 14.64 -8.67 3.43
CA LEU A 45 15.96 -9.09 3.93
C LEU A 45 16.52 -8.11 4.96
N ARG A 46 16.49 -6.81 4.68
CA ARG A 46 16.97 -5.74 5.58
C ARG A 46 16.24 -5.77 6.92
N TRP A 47 14.95 -6.06 6.90
CA TRP A 47 14.10 -6.17 8.08
C TRP A 47 14.20 -7.53 8.79
N GLY A 48 15.18 -8.36 8.44
CA GLY A 48 15.46 -9.61 9.15
C GLY A 48 14.54 -10.76 8.77
N ARG A 49 13.98 -10.75 7.55
CA ARG A 49 13.13 -11.82 7.01
C ARG A 49 11.88 -12.09 7.85
N GLN A 50 11.20 -11.04 8.32
CA GLN A 50 10.01 -11.18 9.14
C GLN A 50 8.94 -11.99 8.40
N GLU A 51 8.50 -13.10 9.01
CA GLU A 51 7.37 -13.89 8.51
C GLU A 51 6.12 -13.61 9.33
N VAL A 52 4.98 -13.57 8.64
CA VAL A 52 3.66 -13.41 9.24
C VAL A 52 2.83 -14.63 8.93
N ARG A 53 2.26 -15.23 9.98
CA ARG A 53 1.35 -16.37 9.87
C ARG A 53 -0.08 -15.92 10.13
N PHE A 54 -1.00 -16.67 9.54
CA PHE A 54 -2.42 -16.54 9.84
C PHE A 54 -2.79 -17.51 10.96
N VAL A 55 -3.49 -17.00 11.97
CA VAL A 55 -4.04 -17.80 13.06
C VAL A 55 -5.55 -17.89 12.81
N PRO A 56 -6.10 -19.09 12.54
CA PRO A 56 -7.53 -19.26 12.34
C PRO A 56 -8.33 -18.67 13.50
N GLY A 57 -9.23 -17.74 13.21
CA GLY A 57 -10.08 -17.06 14.20
C GLY A 57 -9.35 -16.11 15.16
N GLY A 58 -8.06 -15.80 14.93
CA GLY A 58 -7.22 -15.15 15.93
C GLY A 58 -6.19 -14.16 15.41
N GLY A 59 -6.32 -13.61 14.21
CA GLY A 59 -5.38 -12.60 13.74
C GLY A 59 -4.42 -13.08 12.67
N THR A 60 -3.55 -12.13 12.32
CA THR A 60 -2.19 -12.46 11.90
C THR A 60 -1.26 -12.36 13.11
N CYS A 61 -0.12 -13.03 13.05
CA CYS A 61 0.96 -12.88 14.04
C CYS A 61 2.32 -12.89 13.35
N ALA A 62 3.31 -12.22 13.95
CA ALA A 62 4.69 -12.24 13.52
C ALA A 62 5.45 -13.38 14.22
N VAL A 63 6.30 -14.09 13.48
CA VAL A 63 7.26 -15.01 14.07
C VAL A 63 8.40 -14.20 14.68
N ILE A 64 8.51 -14.17 16.00
CA ILE A 64 9.54 -13.39 16.73
C ILE A 64 10.82 -14.21 16.96
N ALA A 65 11.82 -13.65 17.67
CA ALA A 65 13.16 -14.23 17.75
C ALA A 65 13.21 -15.62 18.40
N ASP A 66 12.30 -15.91 19.33
CA ASP A 66 12.17 -17.22 19.99
C ASP A 66 11.43 -18.27 19.12
N GLY A 67 10.98 -17.88 17.93
CA GLY A 67 10.23 -18.73 16.99
C GLY A 67 8.72 -18.83 17.27
N SER A 68 8.24 -18.22 18.37
CA SER A 68 6.81 -18.11 18.65
C SER A 68 6.13 -17.12 17.69
N CYS A 69 4.83 -17.31 17.48
CA CYS A 69 4.03 -16.40 16.67
C CYS A 69 3.17 -15.54 17.59
N ARG A 70 3.44 -14.23 17.60
CA ARG A 70 2.75 -13.26 18.48
C ARG A 70 2.25 -12.05 17.67
N PRO A 71 1.07 -11.51 17.99
CA PRO A 71 0.70 -10.17 17.54
C PRO A 71 1.75 -9.17 18.04
N ILE A 72 2.05 -8.15 17.25
CA ILE A 72 2.95 -7.07 17.62
C ILE A 72 2.10 -5.84 17.87
N ASP A 73 2.26 -5.23 19.04
CA ASP A 73 1.58 -3.98 19.40
C ASP A 73 1.88 -2.89 18.38
N ASP A 74 0.97 -1.93 18.24
CA ASP A 74 1.20 -0.77 17.39
C ASP A 74 2.42 0.03 17.87
N GLY A 75 3.25 0.47 16.94
CA GLY A 75 4.50 1.16 17.25
C GLY A 75 5.61 0.29 17.85
N CYS A 76 5.42 -1.02 18.01
CA CYS A 76 6.37 -1.93 18.66
C CYS A 76 7.24 -2.71 17.66
N GLY A 77 8.18 -3.51 18.15
CA GLY A 77 8.86 -4.52 17.36
C GLY A 77 9.93 -3.92 16.48
N ARG A 78 10.04 -4.41 15.24
CA ARG A 78 11.17 -4.08 14.38
C ARG A 78 11.18 -2.62 13.97
N GLU A 79 10.02 -2.01 13.71
CA GLU A 79 9.95 -0.59 13.34
C GLU A 79 10.42 0.33 14.47
N GLN A 80 10.47 -0.18 15.70
CA GLN A 80 10.95 0.54 16.87
C GLN A 80 12.34 0.09 17.32
N SER A 81 13.06 -0.69 16.50
CA SER A 81 14.46 -0.99 16.76
C SER A 81 15.37 0.18 16.41
N ALA A 82 16.49 0.36 17.11
CA ALA A 82 17.41 1.46 16.82
C ALA A 82 17.96 1.41 15.38
N ALA A 83 18.09 0.20 14.82
CA ALA A 83 18.60 -0.01 13.46
C ALA A 83 17.57 0.30 12.36
N LEU A 84 16.28 0.05 12.60
CA LEU A 84 15.24 0.12 11.56
C LEU A 84 14.29 1.31 11.72
N CYS A 85 14.19 1.90 12.91
CA CYS A 85 13.33 3.06 13.14
C CYS A 85 13.61 4.23 12.17
N PRO A 86 14.88 4.64 11.93
CA PRO A 86 15.18 5.68 10.94
C PRO A 86 14.85 5.29 9.49
N VAL A 87 14.71 4.00 9.20
CA VAL A 87 14.37 3.50 7.86
C VAL A 87 12.90 3.78 7.52
N VAL A 88 12.02 3.82 8.53
CA VAL A 88 10.63 4.22 8.33
C VAL A 88 10.56 5.67 7.80
N ASP A 89 11.38 6.56 8.36
CA ASP A 89 11.49 7.94 7.88
C ASP A 89 12.03 8.04 6.44
N ASP A 90 12.87 7.09 5.98
CA ASP A 90 13.32 7.03 4.58
C ASP A 90 12.13 6.84 3.62
N TYR A 91 11.18 5.98 3.98
CA TYR A 91 9.99 5.75 3.17
C TYR A 91 9.11 6.99 3.09
N TRP A 92 8.91 7.69 4.20
CA TRP A 92 8.18 8.95 4.23
C TRP A 92 8.85 10.03 3.38
N ARG A 93 10.17 10.16 3.48
CA ARG A 93 10.96 11.11 2.67
C ARG A 93 10.85 10.85 1.17
N ALA A 94 10.60 9.61 0.75
CA ALA A 94 10.42 9.28 -0.66
C ALA A 94 9.21 9.99 -1.31
N LEU A 95 8.18 10.31 -0.53
CA LEU A 95 6.96 10.99 -0.98
C LEU A 95 7.14 12.49 -1.23
N GLY A 96 8.24 13.08 -0.77
CA GLY A 96 8.53 14.51 -0.83
C GLY A 96 8.58 15.11 0.58
N PRO A 97 8.43 16.44 0.72
CA PRO A 97 8.41 17.10 2.02
C PRO A 97 7.08 16.80 2.74
N LEU A 98 6.92 15.56 3.21
CA LEU A 98 5.88 15.16 4.15
C LEU A 98 6.47 15.14 5.56
N ARG A 99 5.64 15.57 6.51
CA ARG A 99 5.96 15.84 7.92
C ARG A 99 5.64 14.67 8.85
N GLU A 100 5.26 13.52 8.29
CA GLU A 100 5.01 12.35 9.12
C GLU A 100 6.36 11.85 9.61
N TYR A 101 6.49 11.80 10.93
CA TYR A 101 7.69 11.43 11.65
C TYR A 101 7.39 10.14 12.41
N HIS A 102 8.31 9.19 12.34
CA HIS A 102 8.26 7.99 13.17
C HIS A 102 9.03 8.24 14.47
N ASP A 103 8.36 8.13 15.63
CA ASP A 103 8.97 8.49 16.91
C ASP A 103 10.07 7.51 17.35
N CYS A 104 11.31 7.81 17.00
CA CYS A 104 12.48 7.01 17.36
C CYS A 104 13.11 7.37 18.72
N ARG A 105 12.44 8.13 19.59
CA ARG A 105 13.00 8.51 20.91
C ARG A 105 13.14 7.33 21.87
N ARG A 106 12.35 6.27 21.67
CA ARG A 106 12.31 5.08 22.53
C ARG A 106 12.49 3.82 21.70
N THR A 107 13.72 3.50 21.35
CA THR A 107 14.05 2.34 20.52
C THR A 107 14.47 1.13 21.37
N ASP A 108 14.29 -0.07 20.82
CA ASP A 108 14.67 -1.36 21.43
C ASP A 108 14.01 -1.66 22.80
N VAL A 109 12.87 -1.02 23.09
CA VAL A 109 12.08 -1.24 24.32
C VAL A 109 11.11 -2.41 24.19
N CYS A 110 10.53 -2.59 23.01
CA CYS A 110 9.36 -3.43 22.77
C CYS A 110 9.64 -4.42 21.65
N GLU A 111 9.66 -5.72 21.95
CA GLU A 111 9.79 -6.77 20.91
C GLU A 111 8.44 -7.15 20.31
N ALA A 112 7.40 -7.27 21.14
CA ALA A 112 6.04 -7.63 20.72
C ALA A 112 4.96 -6.85 21.49
N GLU A 113 5.13 -6.66 22.80
CA GLU A 113 4.17 -5.97 23.66
C GLU A 113 4.84 -4.85 24.45
N TRP A 114 4.18 -3.70 24.57
CA TRP A 114 4.73 -2.56 25.30
C TRP A 114 4.78 -2.82 26.81
N PRO A 115 5.89 -2.54 27.50
CA PRO A 115 5.93 -2.58 28.95
C PRO A 115 4.86 -1.67 29.56
N ALA A 116 4.12 -2.19 30.54
CA ALA A 116 2.96 -1.51 31.13
C ALA A 116 3.30 -0.15 31.77
N ASP A 117 4.56 0.04 32.20
CA ASP A 117 5.09 1.26 32.79
C ASP A 117 5.57 2.29 31.75
N GLN A 118 5.68 1.92 30.47
CA GLN A 118 6.20 2.78 29.41
C GLN A 118 5.15 3.14 28.36
N GLY A 119 4.27 2.20 27.99
CA GLY A 119 3.27 2.37 26.94
C GLY A 119 3.84 2.65 25.53
N PRO A 120 2.97 2.72 24.50
CA PRO A 120 3.40 2.95 23.11
C PRO A 120 3.96 4.35 22.88
N PRO A 121 4.63 4.61 21.73
CA PRO A 121 5.08 5.94 21.33
C PRO A 121 3.88 6.86 21.11
N ASP A 122 4.10 8.18 21.22
CA ASP A 122 3.01 9.15 21.10
C ASP A 122 2.41 9.18 19.68
N PHE A 123 3.20 8.80 18.68
CA PHE A 123 2.82 8.86 17.28
C PHE A 123 3.64 7.89 16.41
N THR A 124 2.97 6.90 15.82
CA THR A 124 3.53 5.94 14.86
C THR A 124 2.57 5.80 13.67
N PRO A 125 2.68 6.67 12.65
CA PRO A 125 1.75 6.65 11.54
C PRO A 125 1.94 5.37 10.71
N ALA A 126 0.83 4.81 10.24
CA ALA A 126 0.87 3.62 9.39
C ALA A 126 1.65 3.90 8.09
N TRP A 127 2.82 3.30 7.95
CA TRP A 127 3.79 3.61 6.88
C TRP A 127 3.74 2.65 5.69
N SER A 128 2.79 1.71 5.66
CA SER A 128 2.65 0.70 4.61
C SER A 128 2.52 1.28 3.19
N ALA A 129 1.78 2.37 3.02
CA ALA A 129 1.62 3.03 1.72
C ALA A 129 2.85 3.86 1.32
N ALA A 130 3.53 4.46 2.30
CA ALA A 130 4.80 5.15 2.07
C ALA A 130 5.88 4.16 1.61
N PHE A 131 5.95 2.98 2.24
CA PHE A 131 6.81 1.87 1.83
C PHE A 131 6.56 1.46 0.36
N VAL A 132 5.32 1.13 -0.01
CA VAL A 132 5.00 0.77 -1.40
C VAL A 132 5.37 1.90 -2.37
N SER A 133 5.08 3.15 -2.02
CA SER A 133 5.42 4.31 -2.84
C SER A 133 6.93 4.50 -3.01
N ALA A 134 7.71 4.27 -1.95
CA ALA A 134 9.17 4.33 -2.00
C ALA A 134 9.74 3.25 -2.92
N LEU A 135 9.20 2.02 -2.85
CA LEU A 135 9.61 0.92 -3.73
C LEU A 135 9.23 1.16 -5.19
N MET A 136 8.02 1.65 -5.46
CA MET A 136 7.61 2.03 -6.82
C MET A 136 8.54 3.09 -7.39
N LYS A 137 8.91 4.10 -6.59
CA LYS A 137 9.86 5.13 -7.01
C LYS A 137 11.26 4.55 -7.28
N ALA A 138 11.75 3.67 -6.42
CA ALA A 138 13.04 2.99 -6.58
C ALA A 138 13.06 2.06 -7.81
N ALA A 139 11.92 1.46 -8.16
CA ALA A 139 11.73 0.64 -9.35
C ALA A 139 11.60 1.46 -10.65
N GLY A 140 11.65 2.79 -10.56
CA GLY A 140 11.67 3.68 -11.71
C GLY A 140 10.29 4.06 -12.24
N PHE A 141 9.22 3.84 -11.48
CA PHE A 141 7.90 4.38 -11.84
C PHE A 141 7.91 5.90 -11.73
N SER A 142 7.23 6.57 -12.65
CA SER A 142 7.00 8.01 -12.65
C SER A 142 5.69 8.40 -11.96
N ARG A 143 5.50 9.71 -11.70
CA ARG A 143 4.25 10.23 -11.10
C ARG A 143 3.01 10.04 -12.00
N SER A 144 3.20 9.93 -13.32
CA SER A 144 2.11 9.63 -14.25
C SER A 144 1.76 8.14 -14.27
N GLU A 145 2.74 7.28 -13.99
CA GLU A 145 2.55 5.83 -13.96
C GLU A 145 1.93 5.36 -12.65
N PHE A 146 2.43 5.87 -11.53
CA PHE A 146 1.99 5.49 -10.18
C PHE A 146 1.81 6.72 -9.28
N ARG A 147 0.72 6.73 -8.52
CA ARG A 147 0.43 7.78 -7.54
C ARG A 147 1.20 7.51 -6.24
N PHE A 148 2.35 8.15 -6.05
CA PHE A 148 3.04 8.13 -4.75
C PHE A 148 2.19 8.83 -3.68
N ALA A 149 1.88 8.12 -2.61
CA ALA A 149 0.88 8.53 -1.64
C ALA A 149 1.12 7.93 -0.24
N ALA A 150 0.63 8.65 0.78
CA ALA A 150 0.67 8.24 2.18
C ALA A 150 -0.44 7.24 2.56
N ALA A 151 -1.44 7.04 1.69
CA ALA A 151 -2.51 6.08 1.91
C ALA A 151 -2.78 5.22 0.68
N HIS A 152 -3.03 3.93 0.90
CA HIS A 152 -3.26 2.93 -0.15
C HIS A 152 -4.41 3.31 -1.10
N ALA A 153 -5.53 3.79 -0.54
CA ALA A 153 -6.70 4.16 -1.31
C ALA A 153 -6.44 5.28 -2.32
N GLN A 154 -5.43 6.12 -2.10
CA GLN A 154 -5.11 7.22 -3.01
C GLN A 154 -4.59 6.70 -4.34
N TYR A 155 -3.74 5.68 -4.35
CA TYR A 155 -3.23 5.11 -5.59
C TYR A 155 -4.17 4.08 -6.21
N VAL A 156 -4.97 3.37 -5.41
CA VAL A 156 -6.05 2.54 -5.93
C VAL A 156 -7.06 3.42 -6.68
N ALA A 157 -7.54 4.50 -6.07
CA ALA A 157 -8.46 5.43 -6.71
C ALA A 157 -7.83 6.10 -7.93
N ALA A 158 -6.55 6.52 -7.85
CA ALA A 158 -5.87 7.12 -9.00
C ALA A 158 -5.77 6.17 -10.19
N ALA A 159 -5.46 4.88 -9.98
CA ALA A 159 -5.43 3.90 -11.06
C ALA A 159 -6.83 3.60 -11.62
N ARG A 160 -7.83 3.42 -10.75
CA ARG A 160 -9.23 3.19 -11.14
C ARG A 160 -9.78 4.35 -11.97
N ASP A 161 -9.55 5.58 -11.52
CA ASP A 161 -10.10 6.81 -12.11
C ASP A 161 -9.27 7.32 -13.30
N GLY A 162 -8.23 6.58 -13.71
CA GLY A 162 -7.39 6.93 -14.86
C GLY A 162 -6.45 8.12 -14.60
N HIS A 163 -6.16 8.47 -13.35
CA HIS A 163 -5.17 9.47 -12.98
C HIS A 163 -3.74 8.91 -12.85
N ALA A 164 -3.58 7.60 -12.97
CA ALA A 164 -2.30 6.90 -13.04
C ALA A 164 -2.35 5.84 -14.15
N SER A 165 -1.33 5.76 -14.99
CA SER A 165 -1.39 5.05 -16.26
C SER A 165 -0.93 3.59 -16.22
N ALA A 166 -0.11 3.20 -15.24
CA ALA A 166 0.61 1.93 -15.28
C ALA A 166 -0.18 0.74 -14.76
N PHE A 167 -1.21 0.95 -13.93
CA PHE A 167 -1.96 -0.12 -13.29
C PHE A 167 -3.43 -0.09 -13.66
N GLU A 168 -4.04 -1.26 -13.73
CA GLU A 168 -5.49 -1.44 -13.70
C GLU A 168 -5.92 -2.02 -12.35
N VAL A 169 -7.18 -1.78 -11.97
CA VAL A 169 -7.76 -2.27 -10.72
C VAL A 169 -8.80 -3.33 -11.05
N VAL A 170 -8.60 -4.55 -10.56
CA VAL A 170 -9.47 -5.70 -10.85
C VAL A 170 -10.06 -6.21 -9.53
N PRO A 171 -11.40 -6.30 -9.38
CA PRO A 171 -12.02 -6.89 -8.19
C PRO A 171 -11.75 -8.40 -8.11
N THR A 172 -11.61 -8.94 -6.90
CA THR A 172 -11.55 -10.40 -6.69
C THR A 172 -12.93 -11.05 -6.93
N PRO A 173 -13.01 -12.30 -7.44
CA PRO A 173 -11.89 -13.19 -7.69
C PRO A 173 -11.06 -12.78 -8.92
N ALA A 174 -9.75 -12.76 -8.78
CA ALA A 174 -8.84 -12.27 -9.82
C ALA A 174 -7.55 -13.10 -9.88
N ALA A 175 -7.01 -13.27 -11.07
CA ALA A 175 -5.65 -13.79 -11.22
C ALA A 175 -4.68 -12.72 -10.72
N ALA A 176 -3.80 -13.09 -9.79
CA ALA A 176 -2.71 -12.26 -9.31
C ALA A 176 -1.37 -12.92 -9.70
N ASP A 177 -0.39 -12.10 -10.06
CA ASP A 177 0.93 -12.54 -10.49
C ASP A 177 2.04 -11.68 -9.88
N VAL A 178 3.28 -12.14 -10.00
CA VAL A 178 4.47 -11.44 -9.51
C VAL A 178 4.51 -10.00 -10.03
N GLY A 179 4.65 -9.05 -9.10
CA GLY A 179 4.59 -7.60 -9.36
C GLY A 179 3.22 -6.95 -9.26
N ASP A 180 2.14 -7.72 -9.07
CA ASP A 180 0.83 -7.17 -8.74
C ASP A 180 0.81 -6.63 -7.30
N LEU A 181 -0.09 -5.69 -7.01
CA LEU A 181 -0.47 -5.36 -5.64
C LEU A 181 -1.79 -6.06 -5.30
N VAL A 182 -1.85 -6.75 -4.18
CA VAL A 182 -3.12 -7.27 -3.63
C VAL A 182 -3.57 -6.33 -2.52
N CYS A 183 -4.85 -5.95 -2.49
CA CYS A 183 -5.35 -4.98 -1.52
C CYS A 183 -6.61 -5.45 -0.79
N LEU A 184 -6.72 -5.05 0.47
CA LEU A 184 -7.86 -5.34 1.35
C LEU A 184 -8.30 -4.07 2.09
N PRO A 185 -9.60 -3.91 2.40
CA PRO A 185 -10.06 -2.88 3.32
C PRO A 185 -9.59 -3.19 4.74
N ARG A 186 -9.21 -2.17 5.52
CA ARG A 186 -9.01 -2.32 6.96
C ARG A 186 -10.35 -2.15 7.65
N ALA A 187 -10.70 -3.08 8.54
CA ALA A 187 -11.92 -2.99 9.34
C ALA A 187 -11.86 -1.74 10.23
N MET A 188 -12.95 -0.97 10.25
CA MET A 188 -13.11 0.18 11.14
C MET A 188 -14.16 -0.14 12.20
N ALA A 189 -14.04 0.46 13.38
CA ALA A 189 -15.07 0.36 14.41
C ALA A 189 -16.42 0.83 13.84
N GLY A 190 -17.45 -0.02 13.93
CA GLY A 190 -18.79 0.25 13.39
C GLY A 190 -18.99 -0.10 11.91
N ASP A 191 -18.04 -0.80 11.28
CA ASP A 191 -18.24 -1.32 9.93
C ASP A 191 -19.41 -2.32 9.90
N SER A 192 -20.27 -2.18 8.89
CA SER A 192 -21.48 -2.99 8.66
C SER A 192 -21.19 -4.48 8.37
N GLY A 193 -19.91 -4.85 8.23
CA GLY A 193 -19.46 -6.15 7.77
C GLY A 193 -19.74 -6.39 6.28
N ARG A 194 -20.34 -5.41 5.58
CA ARG A 194 -20.64 -5.54 4.15
C ARG A 194 -19.34 -5.49 3.34
N PRO A 195 -19.21 -6.36 2.32
CA PRO A 195 -18.22 -6.21 1.26
C PRO A 195 -18.13 -4.77 0.72
N LEU A 196 -16.97 -4.15 0.83
CA LEU A 196 -16.65 -2.93 0.10
C LEU A 196 -16.41 -3.27 -1.37
N GLY A 197 -17.01 -2.52 -2.29
CA GLY A 197 -16.74 -2.62 -3.72
C GLY A 197 -15.56 -1.74 -4.17
N VAL A 198 -14.93 -2.09 -5.29
CA VAL A 198 -13.83 -1.29 -5.88
C VAL A 198 -14.26 0.16 -6.19
N ASP A 199 -15.49 0.35 -6.64
CA ASP A 199 -16.04 1.68 -6.96
C ASP A 199 -16.27 2.55 -5.71
N GLU A 200 -16.31 1.94 -4.54
CA GLU A 200 -16.52 2.63 -3.26
C GLU A 200 -15.21 3.11 -2.62
N VAL A 201 -14.05 2.74 -3.18
CA VAL A 201 -12.75 3.17 -2.68
C VAL A 201 -12.57 4.68 -2.89
N ARG A 202 -12.33 5.41 -1.81
CA ARG A 202 -12.14 6.86 -1.80
C ARG A 202 -10.68 7.19 -1.53
N GLY A 203 -10.03 7.87 -2.47
CA GLY A 203 -8.64 8.35 -2.34
C GLY A 203 -8.50 9.81 -1.91
N ARG A 204 -9.61 10.49 -1.59
CA ARG A 204 -9.66 11.90 -1.16
C ARG A 204 -10.59 12.01 0.05
N ASP A 205 -11.50 12.98 0.12
CA ASP A 205 -12.37 13.21 1.26
C ASP A 205 -13.03 11.91 1.76
N GLY A 206 -12.81 11.59 3.04
CA GLY A 206 -13.17 10.29 3.60
C GLY A 206 -12.35 9.13 3.02
N ILE A 207 -11.01 9.23 3.08
CA ILE A 207 -10.07 8.22 2.56
C ILE A 207 -10.45 6.84 3.11
N THR A 208 -10.66 5.87 2.21
CA THR A 208 -10.95 4.49 2.60
C THR A 208 -9.74 3.86 3.30
N PRO A 209 -9.89 3.37 4.54
CA PRO A 209 -8.84 2.61 5.21
C PRO A 209 -8.60 1.28 4.49
N MET A 210 -7.37 1.07 4.02
CA MET A 210 -6.99 -0.17 3.33
C MET A 210 -5.49 -0.41 3.41
N HIS A 211 -5.11 -1.61 3.04
CA HIS A 211 -3.74 -2.09 3.00
C HIS A 211 -3.48 -2.82 1.68
N CYS A 212 -2.26 -2.75 1.16
CA CYS A 212 -1.84 -3.49 -0.02
C CYS A 212 -0.43 -4.05 0.16
N ASP A 213 -0.23 -5.26 -0.34
CA ASP A 213 1.06 -5.95 -0.39
C ASP A 213 1.49 -6.21 -1.84
N ILE A 214 2.80 -6.35 -2.06
CA ILE A 214 3.40 -6.66 -3.35
C ILE A 214 3.52 -8.19 -3.49
N VAL A 215 2.97 -8.76 -4.56
CA VAL A 215 3.17 -10.17 -4.89
C VAL A 215 4.60 -10.38 -5.39
N VAL A 216 5.38 -11.20 -4.69
CA VAL A 216 6.79 -11.48 -5.02
C VAL A 216 7.02 -12.91 -5.51
N ARG A 217 6.12 -13.83 -5.17
CA ARG A 217 6.13 -15.21 -5.67
C ARG A 217 4.71 -15.68 -5.93
N ARG A 218 4.54 -16.48 -6.97
CA ARG A 218 3.30 -17.23 -7.24
C ARG A 218 3.63 -18.70 -7.39
N ASP A 219 2.86 -19.53 -6.71
CA ASP A 219 3.01 -20.98 -6.72
C ASP A 219 1.65 -21.62 -6.99
N LEU A 220 1.46 -22.08 -8.23
CA LEU A 220 0.20 -22.70 -8.64
C LEU A 220 0.04 -24.13 -8.15
N GLU A 221 1.14 -24.83 -7.90
CA GLU A 221 1.10 -26.20 -7.36
C GLU A 221 0.70 -26.17 -5.89
N ALA A 222 1.35 -25.33 -5.09
CA ALA A 222 0.98 -25.10 -3.70
C ALA A 222 -0.29 -24.25 -3.54
N ARG A 223 -0.76 -23.60 -4.63
CA ARG A 223 -1.86 -22.63 -4.64
C ARG A 223 -1.65 -21.51 -3.63
N THR A 224 -0.50 -20.86 -3.70
CA THR A 224 -0.14 -19.75 -2.81
C THR A 224 0.48 -18.57 -3.56
N LEU A 225 0.36 -17.39 -2.97
CA LEU A 225 1.16 -16.21 -3.27
C LEU A 225 2.03 -15.91 -2.06
N ASP A 226 3.29 -15.53 -2.30
CA ASP A 226 4.04 -14.80 -1.28
C ASP A 226 3.89 -13.33 -1.56
N VAL A 227 3.51 -12.59 -0.53
CA VAL A 227 3.32 -11.14 -0.59
C VAL A 227 4.19 -10.46 0.44
N ILE A 228 4.77 -9.32 0.08
CA ILE A 228 5.58 -8.47 0.95
C ILE A 228 4.88 -7.13 1.15
N GLY A 229 4.67 -6.79 2.41
CA GLY A 229 4.07 -5.53 2.86
C GLY A 229 4.93 -4.83 3.91
N GLY A 230 4.88 -3.50 3.92
CA GLY A 230 5.43 -2.68 5.00
C GLY A 230 4.39 -2.44 6.09
N ASN A 231 4.81 -2.20 7.33
CA ASN A 231 3.95 -2.04 8.51
C ASN A 231 2.94 -3.19 8.65
N VAL A 232 3.38 -4.41 8.36
CA VAL A 232 2.62 -5.64 8.62
C VAL A 232 3.27 -6.30 9.82
N GLN A 233 2.59 -6.28 10.96
CA GLN A 233 3.19 -6.60 12.25
C GLN A 233 4.46 -5.77 12.52
N GLN A 234 4.35 -4.48 12.20
CA GLN A 234 5.29 -3.43 12.53
C GLN A 234 6.70 -3.71 11.98
N ALA A 235 6.70 -4.27 10.77
CA ALA A 235 7.89 -4.63 10.01
C ALA A 235 7.60 -4.63 8.50
N VAL A 236 8.67 -4.77 7.69
CA VAL A 236 8.53 -5.29 6.33
C VAL A 236 8.47 -6.82 6.42
N SER A 237 7.29 -7.37 6.15
CA SER A 237 6.99 -8.77 6.40
C SER A 237 6.55 -9.50 5.15
N ARG A 238 6.89 -10.78 5.08
CA ARG A 238 6.35 -11.72 4.10
C ARG A 238 5.17 -12.48 4.69
N SER A 239 4.09 -12.57 3.93
CA SER A 239 2.95 -13.42 4.25
C SER A 239 2.67 -14.40 3.11
N ILE A 240 2.14 -15.57 3.45
CA ILE A 240 1.61 -16.53 2.47
C ILE A 240 0.11 -16.33 2.34
N VAL A 241 -0.37 -16.10 1.12
CA VAL A 241 -1.78 -15.93 0.80
C VAL A 241 -2.28 -17.13 -0.01
N PRO A 242 -3.29 -17.87 0.46
CA PRO A 242 -3.83 -19.00 -0.29
C PRO A 242 -4.64 -18.53 -1.50
N LEU A 243 -4.53 -19.30 -2.59
CA LEU A 243 -5.34 -19.18 -3.79
C LEU A 243 -6.48 -20.20 -3.76
N GLY A 244 -7.56 -19.91 -4.49
CA GLY A 244 -8.65 -20.84 -4.71
C GLY A 244 -8.22 -22.07 -5.51
N ALA A 245 -9.10 -23.07 -5.59
CA ALA A 245 -8.87 -24.26 -6.41
C ALA A 245 -8.76 -23.95 -7.91
N ASP A 246 -9.28 -22.81 -8.34
CA ASP A 246 -9.16 -22.23 -9.68
C ASP A 246 -7.86 -21.44 -9.90
N GLY A 247 -6.99 -21.36 -8.88
CA GLY A 247 -5.74 -20.60 -8.93
C GLY A 247 -5.92 -19.08 -8.90
N LEU A 248 -7.13 -18.61 -8.56
CA LEU A 248 -7.44 -17.18 -8.41
C LEU A 248 -7.31 -16.73 -6.96
N LEU A 249 -7.01 -15.45 -6.76
CA LEU A 249 -7.13 -14.80 -5.47
C LEU A 249 -8.60 -14.54 -5.21
N HIS A 250 -9.15 -15.20 -4.20
CA HIS A 250 -10.53 -14.99 -3.75
C HIS A 250 -10.57 -14.01 -2.61
N ARG A 251 -11.74 -13.40 -2.46
CA ARG A 251 -12.08 -12.71 -1.22
C ARG A 251 -12.31 -13.76 -0.15
N TRP A 252 -11.33 -13.92 0.74
CA TRP A 252 -11.44 -14.88 1.83
C TRP A 252 -12.51 -14.40 2.84
N PRO A 253 -13.36 -15.31 3.35
CA PRO A 253 -14.48 -14.97 4.22
C PRO A 253 -14.04 -14.53 5.63
N GLU A 254 -12.79 -14.80 6.01
CA GLU A 254 -12.20 -14.31 7.26
C GLU A 254 -12.00 -12.78 7.17
N PRO A 255 -12.57 -12.00 8.11
CA PRO A 255 -12.66 -10.54 8.02
C PRO A 255 -11.29 -9.85 7.94
N GLU A 256 -10.23 -10.49 8.41
CA GLU A 256 -8.89 -9.91 8.50
C GLU A 256 -8.08 -9.94 7.19
N ARG A 257 -8.45 -10.79 6.23
CA ARG A 257 -7.77 -10.88 4.91
C ARG A 257 -8.73 -11.09 3.75
N ALA A 258 -9.80 -10.32 3.75
CA ALA A 258 -10.73 -10.23 2.64
C ALA A 258 -10.10 -9.43 1.48
N TRP A 259 -9.03 -9.95 0.87
CA TRP A 259 -8.43 -9.42 -0.35
C TRP A 259 -9.54 -9.13 -1.37
N MET A 260 -9.67 -7.88 -1.73
CA MET A 260 -10.85 -7.34 -2.40
C MET A 260 -10.55 -6.99 -3.86
N LEU A 261 -9.29 -6.64 -4.14
CA LEU A 261 -8.85 -6.25 -5.46
C LEU A 261 -7.38 -6.57 -5.68
N VAL A 262 -7.01 -6.57 -6.95
CA VAL A 262 -5.63 -6.65 -7.43
C VAL A 262 -5.36 -5.42 -8.29
N MET A 263 -4.29 -4.68 -7.99
CA MET A 263 -3.74 -3.70 -8.93
C MET A 263 -2.72 -4.40 -9.82
N LYS A 264 -3.02 -4.49 -11.11
CA LYS A 264 -2.19 -5.21 -12.07
C LYS A 264 -1.42 -4.21 -12.92
N PRO A 265 -0.07 -4.24 -12.96
CA PRO A 265 0.65 -3.46 -13.93
C PRO A 265 0.25 -3.93 -15.33
N ARG A 266 0.03 -2.96 -16.22
CA ARG A 266 -0.29 -3.15 -17.63
C ARG A 266 0.97 -3.61 -18.36
N ARG A 267 1.32 -4.88 -18.17
CA ARG A 267 2.60 -5.44 -18.63
C ARG A 267 2.78 -5.24 -20.14
N ALA A 268 3.97 -4.81 -20.54
CA ALA A 268 4.34 -4.84 -21.94
C ALA A 268 4.23 -6.28 -22.48
N PRO A 269 3.85 -6.46 -23.75
CA PRO A 269 3.90 -7.78 -24.38
C PRO A 269 5.29 -8.38 -24.21
N ALA A 270 5.35 -9.69 -23.96
CA ALA A 270 6.63 -10.39 -23.99
C ALA A 270 7.30 -10.16 -25.36
N PRO A 271 8.63 -9.98 -25.42
CA PRO A 271 9.33 -9.99 -26.69
C PRO A 271 8.97 -11.27 -27.44
N LEU A 272 8.62 -11.14 -28.74
CA LEU A 272 8.45 -12.33 -29.58
C LEU A 272 9.78 -13.09 -29.61
N PRO A 273 9.76 -14.43 -29.52
CA PRO A 273 10.96 -15.26 -29.53
C PRO A 273 11.75 -15.14 -30.84
#